data_AF-A0A9W7ITP7-F1
#
_entry.id   AF-A0A9W7ITP7-F1
#
_cell.length_a   1.000
_cell.length_b   1.000
_cell.length_c   1.000
_cell.angle_alpha   90.00
_cell.angle_beta   90.00
_cell.angle_gamma   90.00
#
_symmetry.space_group_name_H-M   'P 1'
#
loop_
_entity.id
_entity.type
_entity.pdbx_description
1 polymer ?
#
loop_
_entity_poly.entity_id
_entity_poly.type
_entity_poly.pdbx_seq_one_letter_code
_entity_poly.pdbx_strand_id
1 'polypeptide(L)'
;MAGATKSSLSFLLISSLLLAPSLSTSEATVGHNVPIASGLSWTFYQNTCPSLEFIIRNYLMSVFVNDIGQAAGLLRLHFHDCFVQGCDASVLLDGSASGPSEQQAPPNLSLRARAFHIINEIRNRIEKACGRIVSCADIVALAARDSVFLSGGPYYGVPLGRRDGLTFATINATLQNLPPPFANTSTILSMLATKNFNPTDVVALSGGHTIGLSHCTSFTSRLYPTQDPTMAQTFAKNLKVVCPTANSTNTTVMDIRSPNVFDNKYYVDLLNREGLFTSDQDLYTDSRTRGIVTSFAVNQSLFFEKFAEAMIKMGQLSVLTDNNGEIRANCSARNPRSMSDLVSVVEELPVEEALSEI
;
A
#
# COMPACT_ATOMS: atom_id res chain seq x y z
N MET A 1 -89.07 0.51 26.22
CA MET A 1 -89.07 -0.76 25.47
C MET A 1 -87.82 -0.81 24.62
N ALA A 2 -87.20 -1.99 24.60
CA ALA A 2 -85.84 -2.26 24.17
C ALA A 2 -85.55 -1.96 22.68
N GLY A 3 -84.29 -1.63 22.39
CA GLY A 3 -83.76 -1.51 21.04
C GLY A 3 -82.28 -1.22 21.04
N ALA A 4 -81.46 -2.25 21.28
CA ALA A 4 -80.01 -2.19 21.30
C ALA A 4 -79.44 -1.92 19.89
N THR A 5 -78.61 -0.88 19.75
CA THR A 5 -77.80 -0.66 18.54
C THR A 5 -76.33 -0.90 18.85
N LYS A 6 -75.80 -1.97 18.25
CA LYS A 6 -74.39 -2.40 18.32
C LYS A 6 -73.50 -1.36 17.61
N SER A 7 -72.55 -0.79 18.35
CA SER A 7 -71.47 0.03 17.78
C SER A 7 -70.37 -0.89 17.23
N SER A 8 -70.21 -0.90 15.91
CA SER A 8 -69.09 -1.56 15.23
C SER A 8 -67.92 -0.59 15.16
N LEU A 9 -66.88 -0.79 15.96
CA LEU A 9 -65.61 -0.09 15.79
C LEU A 9 -64.85 -0.72 14.61
N SER A 10 -64.84 -0.05 13.47
CA SER A 10 -63.92 -0.35 12.37
C SER A 10 -62.51 0.09 12.77
N PHE A 11 -61.63 -0.89 13.05
CA PHE A 11 -60.19 -0.66 13.11
C PHE A 11 -59.65 -0.44 11.69
N LEU A 12 -59.38 0.82 11.34
CA LEU A 12 -58.55 1.16 10.17
C LEU A 12 -57.09 0.79 10.49
N LEU A 13 -56.63 -0.35 9.96
CA LEU A 13 -55.21 -0.68 9.85
C LEU A 13 -54.56 0.30 8.87
N ILE A 14 -54.02 1.41 9.37
CA ILE A 14 -53.13 2.27 8.60
C ILE A 14 -51.81 1.50 8.48
N SER A 15 -51.63 0.81 7.35
CA SER A 15 -50.34 0.27 6.94
C SER A 15 -49.43 1.45 6.60
N SER A 16 -48.65 1.91 7.58
CA SER A 16 -47.55 2.82 7.37
C SER A 16 -46.44 2.07 6.62
N LEU A 17 -46.50 2.10 5.29
CA LEU A 17 -45.33 1.83 4.45
C LEU A 17 -44.25 2.86 4.81
N LEU A 18 -43.34 2.46 5.70
CA LEU A 18 -42.04 3.10 5.85
C LEU A 18 -41.26 2.83 4.56
N LEU A 19 -41.46 3.68 3.54
CA LEU A 19 -40.48 3.86 2.48
C LEU A 19 -39.23 4.45 3.13
N ALA A 20 -38.37 3.58 3.65
CA ALA A 20 -37.00 3.96 3.93
C ALA A 20 -36.42 4.47 2.60
N PRO A 21 -35.94 5.72 2.53
CA PRO A 21 -35.20 6.15 1.36
C PRO A 21 -33.95 5.28 1.34
N SER A 22 -33.85 4.38 0.37
CA SER A 22 -32.59 3.76 0.01
C SER A 22 -31.67 4.89 -0.44
N LEU A 23 -30.89 5.44 0.50
CA LEU A 23 -29.69 6.18 0.16
C LEU A 23 -28.78 5.16 -0.52
N SER A 24 -28.94 5.02 -1.83
CA SER A 24 -27.86 4.57 -2.69
C SER A 24 -26.80 5.65 -2.60
N THR A 25 -25.90 5.52 -1.62
CA THR A 25 -24.61 6.21 -1.68
C THR A 25 -23.96 5.68 -2.94
N SER A 26 -24.08 6.42 -4.04
CA SER A 26 -23.18 6.23 -5.17
C SER A 26 -21.79 6.53 -4.62
N GLU A 27 -21.05 5.49 -4.24
CA GLU A 27 -19.60 5.60 -4.17
C GLU A 27 -19.18 6.11 -5.54
N ALA A 28 -18.89 7.41 -5.66
CA ALA A 28 -18.26 7.93 -6.85
C ALA A 28 -16.94 7.20 -6.94
N THR A 29 -16.86 6.19 -7.80
CA THR A 29 -15.68 5.35 -7.97
C THR A 29 -14.59 6.20 -8.61
N VAL A 30 -13.79 6.83 -7.75
CA VAL A 30 -12.59 7.58 -8.16
C VAL A 30 -11.72 6.65 -9.01
N GLY A 31 -11.36 7.09 -10.22
CA GLY A 31 -10.39 6.40 -11.08
C GLY A 31 -10.93 5.65 -12.30
N HIS A 32 -12.24 5.67 -12.60
CA HIS A 32 -12.76 5.09 -13.86
C HIS A 32 -12.25 5.78 -15.14
N ASN A 33 -11.64 6.96 -15.02
CA ASN A 33 -11.03 7.69 -16.12
C ASN A 33 -9.56 7.30 -16.39
N VAL A 34 -8.95 6.47 -15.53
CA VAL A 34 -7.58 5.98 -15.75
C VAL A 34 -7.63 4.81 -16.74
N PRO A 35 -6.89 4.87 -17.86
CA PRO A 35 -6.83 3.76 -18.81
C PRO A 35 -6.36 2.47 -18.13
N ILE A 36 -7.00 1.36 -18.50
CA ILE A 36 -6.65 0.03 -17.99
C ILE A 36 -5.65 -0.62 -18.94
N ALA A 37 -4.56 -1.16 -18.39
CA ALA A 37 -3.57 -1.92 -19.13
C ALA A 37 -4.19 -3.20 -19.71
N SER A 38 -3.73 -3.59 -20.90
CA SER A 38 -4.23 -4.80 -21.59
C SER A 38 -4.10 -6.04 -20.70
N GLY A 39 -5.19 -6.80 -20.59
CA GLY A 39 -5.29 -8.00 -19.76
C GLY A 39 -5.75 -7.77 -18.32
N LEU A 40 -5.84 -6.51 -17.86
CA LEU A 40 -6.45 -6.18 -16.58
C LEU A 40 -7.94 -5.82 -16.71
N SER A 41 -8.69 -5.99 -15.64
CA SER A 41 -10.11 -5.60 -15.55
C SER A 41 -10.52 -5.30 -14.12
N TRP A 42 -11.50 -4.40 -13.93
CA TRP A 42 -12.15 -4.15 -12.65
C TRP A 42 -12.87 -5.38 -12.10
N THR A 43 -13.32 -6.29 -12.97
CA THR A 43 -14.18 -7.43 -12.62
C THR A 43 -13.49 -8.78 -12.80
N PHE A 44 -12.16 -8.80 -12.89
CA PHE A 44 -11.37 -9.98 -13.27
C PHE A 44 -11.73 -11.26 -12.49
N TYR A 45 -11.90 -11.15 -11.17
CA TYR A 45 -12.24 -12.29 -10.29
C TYR A 45 -13.72 -12.38 -9.91
N GLN A 46 -14.60 -11.56 -10.49
CA GLN A 46 -16.00 -11.45 -10.04
C GLN A 46 -16.76 -12.77 -10.13
N ASN A 47 -16.45 -13.61 -11.12
CA ASN A 47 -17.10 -14.91 -11.31
C ASN A 47 -16.32 -16.09 -10.70
N THR A 48 -15.01 -15.94 -10.48
CA THR A 48 -14.12 -17.03 -10.06
C THR A 48 -13.79 -16.98 -8.56
N CYS A 49 -13.74 -15.79 -7.96
CA CYS A 49 -13.58 -15.58 -6.52
C CYS A 49 -14.36 -14.32 -6.09
N PRO A 50 -15.72 -14.34 -6.10
CA PRO A 50 -16.54 -13.16 -5.79
C PRO A 50 -16.28 -12.57 -4.39
N SER A 51 -15.82 -13.39 -3.44
CA SER A 51 -15.53 -12.96 -2.07
C SER A 51 -14.10 -12.43 -1.87
N LEU A 52 -13.30 -12.29 -2.94
CA LEU A 52 -11.87 -11.93 -2.86
C LEU A 52 -11.61 -10.69 -2.02
N GLU A 53 -12.19 -9.55 -2.40
CA GLU A 53 -11.95 -8.27 -1.71
C GLU A 53 -12.42 -8.30 -0.25
N PHE A 54 -13.52 -9.01 0.03
CA PHE A 54 -14.03 -9.18 1.39
C PHE A 54 -13.05 -9.99 2.26
N ILE A 55 -12.50 -11.10 1.74
CA ILE A 55 -11.54 -11.94 2.45
C ILE A 55 -10.30 -11.12 2.84
N ILE A 56 -9.76 -10.34 1.90
CA ILE A 56 -8.58 -9.50 2.13
C ILE A 56 -8.90 -8.43 3.17
N ARG A 57 -9.94 -7.64 2.95
CA ARG A 57 -10.30 -6.51 3.82
C ARG A 57 -10.60 -6.96 5.24
N ASN A 58 -11.40 -8.01 5.41
CA ASN A 58 -11.77 -8.52 6.74
C ASN A 58 -10.54 -9.02 7.52
N TYR A 59 -9.59 -9.69 6.84
CA TYR A 59 -8.36 -10.09 7.49
C TYR A 59 -7.49 -8.89 7.86
N LEU A 60 -7.32 -7.92 6.96
CA LEU A 60 -6.52 -6.72 7.22
C LEU A 60 -7.10 -5.86 8.35
N MET A 61 -8.42 -5.77 8.48
CA MET A 61 -9.05 -5.14 9.66
C MET A 61 -8.51 -5.74 10.97
N SER A 62 -8.45 -7.07 11.08
CA SER A 62 -7.90 -7.72 12.28
C SER A 62 -6.39 -7.50 12.47
N VAL A 63 -5.62 -7.42 11.38
CA VAL A 63 -4.19 -7.12 11.43
C VAL A 63 -3.96 -5.70 11.96
N PHE A 64 -4.72 -4.72 11.48
CA PHE A 64 -4.54 -3.31 11.82
C PHE A 64 -5.07 -2.94 13.20
N VAL A 65 -6.07 -3.67 13.72
CA VAL A 65 -6.48 -3.57 15.12
C VAL A 65 -5.31 -3.94 16.06
N ASN A 66 -4.49 -4.91 15.68
CA ASN A 66 -3.33 -5.33 16.47
C ASN A 66 -2.11 -4.41 16.24
N ASP A 67 -1.86 -4.03 14.99
CA ASP A 67 -0.73 -3.17 14.62
C ASP A 67 -1.06 -2.37 13.36
N ILE A 68 -1.51 -1.12 13.57
CA ILE A 68 -1.87 -0.21 12.47
C ILE A 68 -0.68 0.14 11.56
N GLY A 69 0.56 0.04 12.06
CA GLY A 69 1.75 0.30 11.25
C GLY A 69 1.92 -0.69 10.09
N GLN A 70 1.17 -1.81 10.08
CA GLN A 70 1.20 -2.75 8.96
C GLN A 70 0.57 -2.16 7.71
N ALA A 71 -0.37 -1.21 7.84
CA ALA A 71 -0.96 -0.50 6.70
C ALA A 71 0.10 0.22 5.88
N ALA A 72 0.98 0.98 6.54
CA ALA A 72 2.10 1.65 5.87
C ALA A 72 3.08 0.65 5.24
N GLY A 73 3.34 -0.48 5.91
CA GLY A 73 4.20 -1.55 5.39
C GLY A 73 3.67 -2.16 4.08
N LEU A 74 2.38 -2.44 4.01
CA LEU A 74 1.72 -3.02 2.83
C LEU A 74 1.59 -2.01 1.69
N LEU A 75 1.28 -0.74 1.99
CA LEU A 75 1.27 0.33 1.00
C LEU A 75 2.66 0.50 0.36
N ARG A 76 3.71 0.58 1.19
CA ARG A 76 5.10 0.67 0.72
C ARG A 76 5.54 -0.55 -0.06
N LEU A 77 5.12 -1.75 0.33
CA LEU A 77 5.41 -2.99 -0.39
C LEU A 77 4.90 -2.94 -1.84
N HIS A 78 3.68 -2.45 -2.06
CA HIS A 78 3.15 -2.30 -3.41
C HIS A 78 3.92 -1.28 -4.25
N PHE A 79 4.28 -0.13 -3.66
CA PHE A 79 5.13 0.86 -4.32
C PHE A 79 6.50 0.25 -4.71
N HIS A 80 7.16 -0.43 -3.78
CA HIS A 80 8.46 -1.07 -4.05
C HIS A 80 8.36 -2.12 -5.16
N ASP A 81 7.37 -3.00 -5.12
CA ASP A 81 7.16 -4.01 -6.16
C ASP A 81 7.07 -3.36 -7.55
N CYS A 82 6.09 -2.45 -7.70
CA CYS A 82 5.78 -1.78 -8.95
C CYS A 82 6.94 -0.99 -9.56
N PHE A 83 7.78 -0.37 -8.73
CA PHE A 83 8.87 0.46 -9.24
C PHE A 83 10.13 -0.34 -9.58
N VAL A 84 10.44 -1.44 -8.90
CA VAL A 84 11.71 -2.16 -9.08
C VAL A 84 11.80 -2.85 -10.45
N GLN A 85 10.80 -3.65 -10.82
CA GLN A 85 10.75 -4.34 -12.13
C GLN A 85 9.37 -4.27 -12.79
N GLY A 86 8.32 -4.00 -12.01
CA GLY A 86 6.93 -3.97 -12.45
C GLY A 86 6.04 -4.49 -11.33
N CYS A 87 4.72 -4.32 -11.44
CA CYS A 87 3.78 -4.83 -10.45
C CYS A 87 3.57 -6.34 -10.65
N ASP A 88 4.58 -7.14 -10.35
CA ASP A 88 4.69 -8.56 -10.67
C ASP A 88 5.02 -9.44 -9.44
N ALA A 89 4.97 -8.89 -8.23
CA ALA A 89 5.34 -9.56 -6.99
C ALA A 89 6.78 -10.12 -6.99
N SER A 90 7.69 -9.61 -7.80
CA SER A 90 9.11 -10.04 -7.83
C SER A 90 9.79 -9.81 -6.48
N VAL A 91 9.47 -8.71 -5.78
CA VAL A 91 10.07 -8.41 -4.47
C VAL A 91 9.64 -9.38 -3.37
N LEU A 92 8.57 -10.15 -3.57
CA LEU A 92 8.11 -11.14 -2.59
C LEU A 92 8.96 -12.41 -2.59
N LEU A 93 9.63 -12.73 -3.70
CA LEU A 93 10.44 -13.95 -3.82
C LEU A 93 11.59 -13.92 -2.82
N ASP A 94 11.80 -15.05 -2.16
CA ASP A 94 12.90 -15.21 -1.23
C ASP A 94 14.24 -15.24 -1.99
N GLY A 95 15.16 -14.34 -1.64
CA GLY A 95 16.39 -14.07 -2.40
C GLY A 95 16.30 -12.89 -3.38
N SER A 96 15.13 -12.25 -3.51
CA SER A 96 15.03 -10.94 -4.16
C SER A 96 15.65 -9.84 -3.31
N ALA A 97 16.25 -8.85 -3.97
CA ALA A 97 16.66 -7.61 -3.33
C ALA A 97 15.46 -6.91 -2.70
N SER A 98 15.66 -6.40 -1.48
CA SER A 98 14.61 -5.88 -0.59
C SER A 98 13.53 -6.91 -0.18
N GLY A 99 13.71 -8.19 -0.54
CA GLY A 99 12.80 -9.29 -0.23
C GLY A 99 12.93 -9.80 1.21
N PRO A 100 12.20 -10.88 1.57
CA PRO A 100 12.06 -11.32 2.96
C PRO A 100 13.36 -11.81 3.61
N SER A 101 14.34 -12.30 2.84
CA SER A 101 15.67 -12.71 3.32
C SER A 101 16.78 -11.67 3.08
N GLU A 102 16.47 -10.51 2.51
CA GLU A 102 17.50 -9.51 2.21
C GLU A 102 18.05 -8.88 3.50
N GLN A 103 19.25 -9.32 3.90
CA GLN A 103 19.96 -8.82 5.09
C GLN A 103 20.98 -7.73 4.78
N GLN A 104 21.35 -7.53 3.51
CA GLN A 104 22.42 -6.63 3.09
C GLN A 104 21.90 -5.29 2.57
N ALA A 105 20.59 -5.19 2.27
CA ALA A 105 19.99 -3.92 1.91
C ALA A 105 20.11 -2.92 3.08
N PRO A 106 20.54 -1.67 2.81
CA PRO A 106 20.54 -0.65 3.84
C PRO A 106 19.10 -0.43 4.37
N PRO A 107 18.91 0.00 5.63
CA PRO A 107 17.58 0.07 6.25
C PRO A 107 16.52 0.89 5.49
N ASN A 108 16.95 1.82 4.64
CA ASN A 108 16.07 2.60 3.77
C ASN A 108 15.54 1.80 2.56
N LEU A 109 16.14 0.65 2.26
CA LEU A 109 15.70 -0.28 1.21
C LEU A 109 15.09 -1.57 1.79
N SER A 110 15.22 -1.83 3.09
CA SER A 110 14.53 -2.96 3.71
C SER A 110 13.03 -2.70 3.83
N LEU A 111 12.22 -3.67 3.41
CA LEU A 111 10.78 -3.67 3.59
C LEU A 111 10.41 -4.30 4.94
N ARG A 112 9.21 -4.00 5.45
CA ARG A 112 8.77 -4.54 6.74
C ARG A 112 8.57 -6.05 6.61
N ALA A 113 9.38 -6.86 7.29
CA ALA A 113 9.32 -8.32 7.24
C ALA A 113 7.89 -8.87 7.45
N ARG A 114 7.14 -8.28 8.40
CA ARG A 114 5.76 -8.67 8.69
C ARG A 114 4.79 -8.49 7.51
N ALA A 115 5.03 -7.54 6.60
CA ALA A 115 4.21 -7.35 5.41
C ALA A 115 4.24 -8.57 4.47
N PHE A 116 5.41 -9.20 4.27
CA PHE A 116 5.53 -10.42 3.47
C PHE A 116 4.74 -11.59 4.07
N HIS A 117 4.77 -11.74 5.40
CA HIS A 117 3.98 -12.75 6.08
C HIS A 117 2.48 -12.51 5.91
N ILE A 118 2.02 -11.25 6.06
CA ILE A 118 0.61 -10.89 5.86
C ILE A 118 0.15 -11.24 4.45
N ILE A 119 0.96 -10.98 3.41
CA ILE A 119 0.62 -11.34 2.02
C ILE A 119 0.48 -12.85 1.86
N ASN A 120 1.39 -13.65 2.43
CA ASN A 120 1.27 -15.12 2.42
C ASN A 120 0.05 -15.62 3.23
N GLU A 121 -0.28 -14.99 4.36
CA GLU A 121 -1.47 -15.32 5.14
C GLU A 121 -2.77 -15.00 4.35
N ILE A 122 -2.80 -13.89 3.62
CA ILE A 122 -3.90 -13.56 2.70
C ILE A 122 -3.99 -14.61 1.58
N ARG A 123 -2.86 -14.95 0.95
CA ARG A 123 -2.81 -15.96 -0.12
C ARG A 123 -3.36 -17.30 0.34
N ASN A 124 -3.01 -17.74 1.56
CA ASN A 124 -3.52 -18.97 2.16
C ASN A 124 -5.03 -18.92 2.43
N ARG A 125 -5.56 -17.77 2.85
CA ARG A 125 -7.00 -17.57 3.05
C ARG A 125 -7.76 -17.62 1.73
N ILE A 126 -7.22 -16.99 0.68
CA ILE A 126 -7.79 -17.04 -0.67
C ILE A 126 -7.76 -18.46 -1.21
N GLU A 127 -6.66 -19.21 -1.02
CA GLU A 127 -6.60 -20.61 -1.49
C GLU A 127 -7.72 -21.46 -0.91
N LYS A 128 -7.96 -21.33 0.39
CA LYS A 128 -8.99 -22.08 1.10
C LYS A 128 -10.39 -21.73 0.61
N ALA A 129 -10.62 -20.50 0.16
CA ALA A 129 -11.92 -20.03 -0.27
C ALA A 129 -12.19 -20.25 -1.76
N CYS A 130 -11.17 -20.06 -2.60
CA CYS A 130 -11.30 -19.93 -4.05
C CYS A 130 -10.32 -20.81 -4.85
N GLY A 131 -9.45 -21.55 -4.17
CA GLY A 131 -8.34 -22.26 -4.80
C GLY A 131 -7.24 -21.31 -5.28
N ARG A 132 -6.32 -21.86 -6.07
CA ARG A 132 -5.14 -21.17 -6.58
C ARG A 132 -5.44 -20.44 -7.90
N ILE A 133 -6.13 -19.31 -7.79
CA ILE A 133 -6.53 -18.49 -8.96
C ILE A 133 -6.12 -17.01 -8.87
N VAL A 134 -5.87 -16.49 -7.67
CA VAL A 134 -5.48 -15.09 -7.45
C VAL A 134 -3.96 -14.99 -7.33
N SER A 135 -3.34 -14.11 -8.12
CA SER A 135 -1.90 -13.87 -8.09
C SER A 135 -1.47 -13.13 -6.82
N CYS A 136 -0.21 -13.30 -6.42
CA CYS A 136 0.36 -12.52 -5.34
C CYS A 136 0.47 -11.03 -5.70
N ALA A 137 0.71 -10.71 -6.97
CA ALA A 137 0.72 -9.33 -7.46
C ALA A 137 -0.64 -8.62 -7.24
N ASP A 138 -1.76 -9.31 -7.50
CA ASP A 138 -3.09 -8.76 -7.24
C ASP A 138 -3.41 -8.69 -5.74
N ILE A 139 -2.92 -9.64 -4.93
CA ILE A 139 -3.03 -9.59 -3.47
C ILE A 139 -2.32 -8.35 -2.92
N VAL A 140 -1.10 -8.04 -3.40
CA VAL A 140 -0.34 -6.86 -2.97
C VAL A 140 -1.09 -5.56 -3.34
N ALA A 141 -1.64 -5.47 -4.55
CA ALA A 141 -2.39 -4.30 -4.99
C ALA A 141 -3.67 -4.06 -4.15
N LEU A 142 -4.44 -5.12 -3.90
CA LEU A 142 -5.64 -5.06 -3.06
C LEU A 142 -5.31 -4.73 -1.60
N ALA A 143 -4.24 -5.34 -1.06
CA ALA A 143 -3.79 -5.07 0.29
C ALA A 143 -3.34 -3.62 0.48
N ALA A 144 -2.68 -3.01 -0.51
CA ALA A 144 -2.32 -1.59 -0.47
C ALA A 144 -3.57 -0.68 -0.48
N ARG A 145 -4.56 -0.94 -1.34
CA ARG A 145 -5.82 -0.18 -1.36
C ARG A 145 -6.55 -0.28 -0.03
N ASP A 146 -6.70 -1.51 0.51
CA ASP A 146 -7.36 -1.70 1.80
C ASP A 146 -6.55 -1.11 2.96
N SER A 147 -5.20 -1.04 2.86
CA SER A 147 -4.37 -0.32 3.84
C SER A 147 -4.66 1.16 3.88
N VAL A 148 -4.80 1.80 2.70
CA VAL A 148 -5.18 3.21 2.57
C VAL A 148 -6.59 3.44 3.11
N PHE A 149 -7.56 2.63 2.68
CA PHE A 149 -8.94 2.79 3.08
C PHE A 149 -9.16 2.59 4.58
N LEU A 150 -8.58 1.53 5.17
CA LEU A 150 -8.74 1.22 6.59
C LEU A 150 -7.97 2.17 7.52
N SER A 151 -7.04 2.96 6.98
CA SER A 151 -6.37 4.04 7.71
C SER A 151 -7.06 5.41 7.53
N GLY A 152 -8.21 5.48 6.85
CA GLY A 152 -9.02 6.70 6.71
C GLY A 152 -8.92 7.39 5.34
N GLY A 153 -8.15 6.81 4.42
CA GLY A 153 -7.95 7.31 3.06
C GLY A 153 -9.09 6.96 2.11
N PRO A 154 -8.94 7.30 0.81
CA PRO A 154 -9.95 7.04 -0.19
C PRO A 154 -10.12 5.55 -0.48
N TYR A 155 -11.36 5.16 -0.75
CA TYR A 155 -11.62 3.93 -1.47
C TYR A 155 -11.49 4.15 -2.97
N TYR A 156 -10.79 3.25 -3.66
CA TYR A 156 -10.68 3.26 -5.11
C TYR A 156 -10.75 1.83 -5.66
N GLY A 157 -11.21 1.71 -6.91
CA GLY A 157 -11.19 0.45 -7.63
C GLY A 157 -9.76 0.01 -7.93
N VAL A 158 -9.52 -1.29 -8.01
CA VAL A 158 -8.21 -1.84 -8.39
C VAL A 158 -8.42 -2.70 -9.65
N PRO A 159 -7.80 -2.36 -10.81
CA PRO A 159 -7.80 -3.29 -11.94
C PRO A 159 -6.98 -4.52 -11.56
N LEU A 160 -7.50 -5.72 -11.80
CA LEU A 160 -6.91 -7.01 -11.44
C LEU A 160 -6.65 -7.85 -12.70
N GLY A 161 -5.90 -8.94 -12.54
CA GLY A 161 -5.45 -9.81 -13.63
C GLY A 161 -3.93 -9.87 -13.78
N ARG A 162 -3.18 -9.33 -12.82
CA ARG A 162 -1.71 -9.42 -12.81
C ARG A 162 -1.29 -10.86 -12.63
N ARG A 163 -0.09 -11.17 -13.08
CA ARG A 163 0.58 -12.45 -12.87
C ARG A 163 1.91 -12.24 -12.16
N ASP A 164 2.32 -13.30 -11.48
CA ASP A 164 3.53 -13.28 -10.66
C ASP A 164 4.77 -13.53 -11.53
N GLY A 165 5.76 -12.65 -11.39
CA GLY A 165 7.05 -12.71 -12.08
C GLY A 165 7.87 -13.95 -11.71
N LEU A 166 8.75 -14.35 -12.62
CA LEU A 166 9.61 -15.53 -12.47
C LEU A 166 11.08 -15.17 -12.17
N THR A 167 11.36 -13.87 -12.13
CA THR A 167 12.68 -13.27 -11.93
C THR A 167 12.76 -12.61 -10.57
N PHE A 168 13.92 -12.73 -9.94
CA PHE A 168 14.19 -12.06 -8.68
C PHE A 168 14.43 -10.56 -8.90
N ALA A 169 13.97 -9.73 -7.97
CA ALA A 169 14.37 -8.34 -7.90
C ALA A 169 15.88 -8.27 -7.61
N THR A 170 16.61 -7.42 -8.33
CA THR A 170 18.06 -7.26 -8.15
C THR A 170 18.37 -5.94 -7.44
N ILE A 171 19.51 -5.89 -6.74
CA ILE A 171 19.97 -4.66 -6.06
C ILE A 171 20.12 -3.53 -7.08
N ASN A 172 20.69 -3.82 -8.26
CA ASN A 172 20.86 -2.83 -9.31
C ASN A 172 19.52 -2.31 -9.83
N ALA A 173 18.54 -3.18 -10.08
CA ALA A 173 17.19 -2.74 -10.48
C ALA A 173 16.54 -1.87 -9.40
N THR A 174 16.73 -2.21 -8.13
CA THR A 174 16.22 -1.46 -6.99
C THR A 174 16.81 -0.04 -6.94
N LEU A 175 18.14 0.07 -6.99
CA LEU A 175 18.85 1.36 -6.94
C LEU A 175 18.55 2.25 -8.14
N GLN A 176 18.34 1.65 -9.32
CA GLN A 176 18.03 2.40 -10.54
C GLN A 176 16.61 2.96 -10.57
N ASN A 177 15.66 2.30 -9.89
CA ASN A 177 14.24 2.63 -10.05
C ASN A 177 13.57 3.22 -8.80
N LEU A 178 14.18 3.14 -7.62
CA LEU A 178 13.64 3.76 -6.40
C LEU A 178 14.36 5.09 -6.09
N PRO A 179 13.62 6.21 -6.04
CA PRO A 179 14.19 7.47 -5.59
C PRO A 179 14.65 7.36 -4.13
N PRO A 180 15.89 7.76 -3.79
CA PRO A 180 16.34 7.79 -2.40
C PRO A 180 15.70 8.97 -1.62
N PRO A 181 15.60 8.89 -0.29
CA PRO A 181 14.98 9.95 0.53
C PRO A 181 15.77 11.27 0.52
N PHE A 182 17.02 11.24 0.10
CA PHE A 182 17.88 12.42 -0.06
C PHE A 182 17.80 13.05 -1.47
N ALA A 183 17.00 12.49 -2.38
CA ALA A 183 16.82 13.06 -3.73
C ALA A 183 16.09 14.40 -3.68
N ASN A 184 16.43 15.29 -4.60
CA ASN A 184 15.65 16.51 -4.86
C ASN A 184 14.53 16.23 -5.86
N THR A 185 13.61 17.18 -6.00
CA THR A 185 12.43 17.12 -6.86
C THR A 185 12.80 16.93 -8.32
N SER A 186 13.88 17.56 -8.81
CA SER A 186 14.35 17.35 -10.18
C SER A 186 14.67 15.89 -10.46
N THR A 187 15.41 15.24 -9.56
CA THR A 187 15.76 13.82 -9.66
C THR A 187 14.51 12.95 -9.62
N ILE A 188 13.61 13.17 -8.66
CA ILE A 188 12.38 12.38 -8.51
C ILE A 188 11.50 12.51 -9.76
N LEU A 189 11.24 13.73 -10.24
CA LEU A 189 10.46 13.97 -11.44
C LEU A 189 11.08 13.31 -12.67
N SER A 190 12.40 13.36 -12.81
CA SER A 190 13.09 12.75 -13.95
C SER A 190 12.99 11.23 -13.92
N MET A 191 13.18 10.60 -12.75
CA MET A 191 13.04 9.16 -12.58
C MET A 191 11.61 8.70 -12.88
N LEU A 192 10.60 9.38 -12.32
CA LEU A 192 9.20 8.99 -12.44
C LEU A 192 8.62 9.29 -13.84
N ALA A 193 9.14 10.31 -14.54
CA ALA A 193 8.77 10.59 -15.92
C ALA A 193 9.10 9.43 -16.88
N THR A 194 10.15 8.63 -16.61
CA THR A 194 10.46 7.43 -17.40
C THR A 194 9.37 6.36 -17.35
N LYS A 195 8.50 6.43 -16.33
CA LYS A 195 7.33 5.56 -16.14
C LYS A 195 6.02 6.31 -16.39
N ASN A 196 6.08 7.40 -17.16
CA ASN A 196 4.97 8.26 -17.58
C ASN A 196 4.24 8.98 -16.44
N PHE A 197 4.85 9.16 -15.26
CA PHE A 197 4.25 9.97 -14.21
C PHE A 197 4.55 11.46 -14.40
N ASN A 198 3.53 12.28 -14.19
CA ASN A 198 3.64 13.73 -14.21
C ASN A 198 3.89 14.27 -12.77
N PRO A 199 4.18 15.58 -12.60
CA PRO A 199 4.40 16.16 -11.28
C PRO A 199 3.24 15.99 -10.29
N THR A 200 1.99 15.99 -10.77
CA THR A 200 0.82 15.74 -9.91
C THR A 200 0.80 14.32 -9.38
N ASP A 201 1.11 13.34 -10.22
CA ASP A 201 1.19 11.94 -9.79
C ASP A 201 2.30 11.76 -8.75
N VAL A 202 3.47 12.38 -8.96
CA VAL A 202 4.60 12.34 -8.03
C VAL A 202 4.19 12.90 -6.67
N VAL A 203 3.66 14.13 -6.64
CA VAL A 203 3.25 14.77 -5.38
C VAL A 203 2.12 14.00 -4.70
N ALA A 204 1.20 13.40 -5.47
CA ALA A 204 0.14 12.57 -4.91
C ALA A 204 0.71 11.31 -4.26
N LEU A 205 1.53 10.53 -4.97
CA LEU A 205 2.13 9.29 -4.44
C LEU A 205 3.02 9.55 -3.21
N SER A 206 3.75 10.67 -3.17
CA SER A 206 4.50 11.09 -1.99
C SER A 206 3.61 11.30 -0.75
N GLY A 207 2.32 11.59 -0.93
CA GLY A 207 1.33 11.63 0.15
C GLY A 207 1.15 10.29 0.87
N GLY A 208 1.64 9.17 0.33
CA GLY A 208 1.72 7.91 1.04
C GLY A 208 2.55 7.99 2.34
N HIS A 209 3.43 8.99 2.47
CA HIS A 209 4.18 9.27 3.70
C HIS A 209 3.34 9.88 4.84
N THR A 210 2.04 10.12 4.64
CA THR A 210 1.11 10.51 5.73
C THR A 210 0.96 9.42 6.80
N ILE A 211 1.31 8.16 6.49
CA ILE A 211 1.33 7.07 7.46
C ILE A 211 2.71 6.39 7.50
N GLY A 212 3.07 5.87 8.68
CA GLY A 212 4.22 4.98 8.83
C GLY A 212 5.45 5.62 9.46
N LEU A 213 6.53 4.85 9.45
CA LEU A 213 7.78 5.15 10.17
C LEU A 213 8.97 5.19 9.23
N SER A 214 10.00 5.90 9.65
CA SER A 214 11.31 5.90 9.02
C SER A 214 12.44 5.75 10.03
N HIS A 215 13.51 5.07 9.62
CA HIS A 215 14.79 5.08 10.33
C HIS A 215 15.50 6.43 10.19
N CYS A 216 16.24 6.81 11.24
CA CYS A 216 17.13 7.97 11.28
C CYS A 216 18.08 8.03 10.08
N THR A 217 18.61 6.89 9.63
CA THR A 217 19.55 6.77 8.50
C THR A 217 19.01 7.35 7.19
N SER A 218 17.69 7.52 7.05
CA SER A 218 17.06 8.10 5.86
C SER A 218 17.07 9.64 5.86
N PHE A 219 17.35 10.29 6.99
CA PHE A 219 17.26 11.75 7.11
C PHE A 219 18.32 12.41 8.01
N THR A 220 19.22 11.66 8.66
CA THR A 220 20.28 12.23 9.52
C THR A 220 21.22 13.17 8.77
N SER A 221 21.36 13.02 7.44
CA SER A 221 22.08 13.97 6.57
C SER A 221 21.49 15.38 6.56
N ARG A 222 20.22 15.55 6.97
CA ARG A 222 19.57 16.86 7.17
C ARG A 222 19.81 17.45 8.55
N LEU A 223 20.38 16.69 9.49
CA LEU A 223 20.60 17.11 10.88
C LEU A 223 22.07 17.38 11.19
N TYR A 224 22.99 16.67 10.52
CA TYR A 224 24.42 16.65 10.81
C TYR A 224 25.30 16.64 9.55
N PRO A 225 26.53 17.21 9.62
CA PRO A 225 27.04 18.03 10.73
C PRO A 225 26.32 19.38 10.83
N THR A 226 25.74 19.83 9.72
CA THR A 226 24.99 21.07 9.61
C THR A 226 23.52 20.75 9.38
N GLN A 227 22.64 21.47 10.05
CA GLN A 227 21.20 21.34 9.84
C GLN A 227 20.80 21.91 8.47
N ASP A 228 19.94 21.20 7.77
CA ASP A 228 19.31 21.65 6.54
C ASP A 228 18.51 22.96 6.79
N PRO A 229 18.80 24.06 6.07
CA PRO A 229 18.12 25.35 6.25
C PRO A 229 16.64 25.33 5.84
N THR A 230 16.20 24.32 5.09
CA THR A 230 14.79 24.15 4.70
C THR A 230 13.95 23.49 5.78
N MET A 231 14.56 22.95 6.85
CA MET A 231 13.89 22.31 7.97
C MET A 231 13.62 23.31 9.11
N ALA A 232 12.41 23.28 9.69
CA ALA A 232 12.07 24.12 10.85
C ALA A 232 12.99 23.83 12.05
N GLN A 233 13.48 24.87 12.71
CA GLN A 233 14.46 24.75 13.80
C GLN A 233 13.95 23.90 14.98
N THR A 234 12.67 24.06 15.33
CA THR A 234 12.03 23.29 16.40
C THR A 234 11.89 21.82 16.03
N PHE A 235 11.51 21.54 14.79
CA PHE A 235 11.39 20.17 14.28
C PHE A 235 12.75 19.47 14.25
N ALA A 236 13.78 20.14 13.72
CA ALA A 236 15.16 19.63 13.74
C ALA A 236 15.66 19.36 15.17
N LYS A 237 15.34 20.24 16.13
CA LYS A 237 15.69 20.03 17.55
C LYS A 237 15.03 18.77 18.11
N ASN A 238 13.76 18.53 17.80
CA ASN A 238 13.04 17.33 18.25
C ASN A 238 13.62 16.06 17.59
N LEU A 239 13.92 16.11 16.28
CA LEU A 239 14.56 14.99 15.59
C LEU A 239 15.95 14.67 16.14
N LYS A 240 16.72 15.66 16.59
CA LYS A 240 18.02 15.44 17.27
C LYS A 240 17.89 14.76 18.64
N VAL A 241 16.71 14.77 19.28
CA VAL A 241 16.45 13.96 20.48
C VAL A 241 16.28 12.49 20.10
N VAL A 242 15.57 12.22 18.99
CA VAL A 242 15.36 10.86 18.47
C VAL A 242 16.61 10.27 17.83
N CYS A 243 17.35 11.10 17.09
CA CYS A 243 18.56 10.75 16.34
C CYS A 243 19.74 11.61 16.84
N PRO A 244 20.31 11.32 18.03
CA PRO A 244 21.32 12.17 18.67
C PRO A 244 22.65 12.28 17.91
N THR A 245 22.92 11.36 16.97
CA THR A 245 24.14 11.32 16.15
C THR A 245 23.82 10.99 14.70
N ALA A 246 24.76 11.28 13.79
CA ALA A 246 24.63 10.94 12.36
C ALA A 246 24.40 9.44 12.09
N ASN A 247 24.85 8.57 13.00
CA ASN A 247 24.81 7.11 12.87
C ASN A 247 23.66 6.49 13.68
N SER A 248 22.72 7.30 14.18
CA SER A 248 21.57 6.80 14.94
C SER A 248 20.71 5.89 14.07
N THR A 249 20.13 4.84 14.68
CA THR A 249 19.34 3.81 13.97
C THR A 249 17.88 3.75 14.42
N ASN A 250 17.50 4.62 15.37
CA ASN A 250 16.13 4.77 15.88
C ASN A 250 15.13 5.08 14.74
N THR A 251 13.84 4.93 15.03
CA THR A 251 12.76 5.25 14.11
C THR A 251 11.91 6.42 14.63
N THR A 252 11.28 7.13 13.70
CA THR A 252 10.27 8.17 13.98
C THR A 252 9.15 8.10 12.95
N VAL A 253 8.04 8.77 13.23
CA VAL A 253 6.90 8.92 12.32
C VAL A 253 7.25 9.81 11.12
N MET A 254 6.70 9.49 9.95
CA MET A 254 6.89 10.30 8.73
C MET A 254 5.98 11.53 8.69
N ASP A 255 4.79 11.42 9.29
CA ASP A 255 3.82 12.51 9.52
C ASP A 255 3.73 12.77 11.02
N ILE A 256 4.03 14.00 11.45
CA ILE A 256 4.03 14.34 12.88
C ILE A 256 2.66 14.76 13.42
N ARG A 257 1.71 15.05 12.53
CA ARG A 257 0.37 15.55 12.89
C ARG A 257 -0.62 14.41 13.06
N SER A 258 -0.54 13.39 12.21
CA SER A 258 -1.48 12.25 12.21
C SER A 258 -0.81 10.92 11.83
N PRO A 259 0.16 10.42 12.62
CA PRO A 259 1.07 9.31 12.21
C PRO A 259 0.46 8.02 11.64
N ASN A 260 -0.80 7.74 11.97
CA ASN A 260 -1.52 6.51 11.63
C ASN A 260 -2.83 6.76 10.85
N VAL A 261 -3.13 8.00 10.47
CA VAL A 261 -4.34 8.36 9.70
C VAL A 261 -3.90 8.76 8.31
N PHE A 262 -4.49 8.13 7.30
CA PHE A 262 -4.25 8.51 5.92
C PHE A 262 -5.05 9.76 5.57
N ASP A 263 -4.41 10.93 5.67
CA ASP A 263 -5.03 12.23 5.41
C ASP A 263 -4.07 13.19 4.70
N ASN A 264 -4.44 14.48 4.61
CA ASN A 264 -3.61 15.46 3.92
C ASN A 264 -2.56 16.14 4.83
N LYS A 265 -2.35 15.68 6.07
CA LYS A 265 -1.47 16.36 7.02
C LYS A 265 -0.01 16.28 6.63
N TYR A 266 0.41 15.25 5.90
CA TYR A 266 1.69 15.21 5.20
C TYR A 266 2.00 16.52 4.45
N TYR A 267 1.05 17.04 3.67
CA TYR A 267 1.25 18.29 2.94
C TYR A 267 1.28 19.51 3.88
N VAL A 268 0.50 19.48 4.96
CA VAL A 268 0.55 20.52 6.00
C VAL A 268 1.92 20.52 6.69
N ASP A 269 2.54 19.37 6.92
CA ASP A 269 3.92 19.26 7.42
C ASP A 269 4.89 19.98 6.47
N LEU A 270 4.79 19.74 5.15
CA LEU A 270 5.67 20.38 4.16
C LEU A 270 5.54 21.91 4.17
N LEU A 271 4.31 22.43 4.28
CA LEU A 271 4.02 23.87 4.38
C LEU A 271 4.69 24.50 5.62
N ASN A 272 4.83 23.73 6.70
CA ASN A 272 5.43 24.15 7.96
C ASN A 272 6.93 23.84 8.06
N ARG A 273 7.55 23.37 6.97
CA ARG A 273 8.97 22.95 6.94
C ARG A 273 9.28 21.75 7.84
N GLU A 274 8.31 20.85 7.94
CA GLU A 274 8.32 19.67 8.81
C GLU A 274 8.28 18.35 8.02
N GLY A 275 8.52 18.40 6.70
CA GLY A 275 8.74 17.18 5.91
C GLY A 275 10.01 16.46 6.37
N LEU A 276 9.93 15.15 6.61
CA LEU A 276 11.02 14.37 7.20
C LEU A 276 12.21 14.24 6.23
N PHE A 277 11.95 13.80 5.00
CA PHE A 277 12.98 13.58 4.00
C PHE A 277 13.31 14.83 3.19
N THR A 278 14.48 14.85 2.54
CA THR A 278 14.79 15.87 1.53
C THR A 278 13.80 15.73 0.38
N SER A 279 13.51 14.50 -0.04
CA SER A 279 12.53 14.17 -1.08
C SER A 279 11.12 14.65 -0.77
N ASP A 280 10.78 14.84 0.51
CA ASP A 280 9.50 15.41 0.91
C ASP A 280 9.53 16.93 0.88
N GLN A 281 10.47 17.53 1.65
CA GLN A 281 10.50 18.97 1.83
C GLN A 281 10.82 19.73 0.55
N ASP A 282 11.56 19.11 -0.37
CA ASP A 282 11.89 19.70 -1.65
C ASP A 282 10.68 19.80 -2.58
N LEU A 283 9.64 18.96 -2.43
CA LEU A 283 8.40 19.09 -3.21
C LEU A 283 7.69 20.43 -2.96
N TYR A 284 7.80 20.97 -1.75
CA TYR A 284 7.27 22.30 -1.44
C TYR A 284 8.24 23.43 -1.83
N THR A 285 9.54 23.13 -1.87
CA THR A 285 10.58 24.11 -2.21
C THR A 285 10.65 24.36 -3.72
N ASP A 286 10.48 23.31 -4.53
CA ASP A 286 10.52 23.36 -5.99
C ASP A 286 9.27 24.03 -6.58
N SER A 287 9.48 24.99 -7.50
CA SER A 287 8.40 25.79 -8.07
C SER A 287 7.40 24.99 -8.90
N ARG A 288 7.80 23.85 -9.48
CA ARG A 288 6.94 23.00 -10.32
C ARG A 288 5.92 22.22 -9.51
N THR A 289 6.23 21.90 -8.25
CA THR A 289 5.41 21.05 -7.37
C THR A 289 4.77 21.81 -6.22
N ARG A 290 5.34 22.97 -5.82
CA ARG A 290 4.83 23.79 -4.72
C ARG A 290 3.34 24.10 -4.81
N GLY A 291 2.84 24.46 -5.99
CA GLY A 291 1.42 24.76 -6.19
C GLY A 291 0.51 23.55 -5.94
N ILE A 292 0.97 22.35 -6.30
CA ILE A 292 0.25 21.09 -6.10
C ILE A 292 0.24 20.73 -4.61
N VAL A 293 1.40 20.82 -3.94
CA VAL A 293 1.53 20.61 -2.48
C VAL A 293 0.57 21.52 -1.71
N THR A 294 0.57 22.83 -2.01
CA THR A 294 -0.35 23.78 -1.37
C THR A 294 -1.81 23.41 -1.61
N SER A 295 -2.15 22.99 -2.83
CA SER A 295 -3.53 22.60 -3.18
C SER A 295 -4.00 21.37 -2.39
N PHE A 296 -3.14 20.37 -2.21
CA PHE A 296 -3.44 19.18 -1.42
C PHE A 296 -3.51 19.47 0.08
N ALA A 297 -2.68 20.38 0.59
CA ALA A 297 -2.74 20.82 1.99
C ALA A 297 -4.06 21.52 2.35
N VAL A 298 -4.65 22.28 1.42
CA VAL A 298 -5.93 22.98 1.66
C VAL A 298 -7.16 22.15 1.30
N ASN A 299 -7.01 21.14 0.44
CA ASN A 299 -8.12 20.32 -0.06
C ASN A 299 -7.78 18.82 -0.03
N GLN A 300 -8.19 18.15 1.05
CA GLN A 300 -8.00 16.72 1.23
C GLN A 300 -8.75 15.89 0.18
N SER A 301 -9.95 16.32 -0.25
CA SER A 301 -10.69 15.60 -1.29
C SER A 301 -9.93 15.59 -2.62
N LEU A 302 -9.27 16.70 -2.98
CA LEU A 302 -8.41 16.77 -4.16
C LEU A 302 -7.18 15.86 -4.02
N PHE A 303 -6.54 15.85 -2.85
CA PHE A 303 -5.45 14.90 -2.58
C PHE A 303 -5.92 13.46 -2.78
N PHE A 304 -7.03 13.07 -2.16
CA PHE A 304 -7.58 11.71 -2.24
C PHE A 304 -7.92 11.31 -3.67
N GLU A 305 -8.52 12.22 -4.45
CA GLU A 305 -8.79 12.00 -5.87
C GLU A 305 -7.50 11.69 -6.66
N LYS A 306 -6.49 12.56 -6.52
CA LYS A 306 -5.22 12.41 -7.25
C LYS A 306 -4.36 11.26 -6.75
N PHE A 307 -4.46 10.92 -5.47
CA PHE A 307 -3.81 9.74 -4.90
C PHE A 307 -4.38 8.46 -5.49
N ALA A 308 -5.72 8.34 -5.56
CA ALA A 308 -6.37 7.18 -6.16
C ALA A 308 -6.02 7.03 -7.66
N GLU A 309 -6.06 8.13 -8.44
CA GLU A 309 -5.65 8.12 -9.85
C GLU A 309 -4.20 7.66 -10.01
N ALA A 310 -3.27 8.21 -9.21
CA ALA A 310 -1.86 7.86 -9.28
C ALA A 310 -1.57 6.43 -8.79
N MET A 311 -2.29 5.92 -7.79
CA MET A 311 -2.19 4.53 -7.34
C MET A 311 -2.70 3.54 -8.39
N ILE A 312 -3.81 3.84 -9.06
CA ILE A 312 -4.32 3.01 -10.17
C ILE A 312 -3.33 3.00 -11.32
N LYS A 313 -2.72 4.14 -11.65
CA LYS A 313 -1.67 4.23 -12.67
C LYS A 313 -0.41 3.45 -12.27
N MET A 314 0.04 3.60 -11.02
CA MET A 314 1.18 2.89 -10.46
C MET A 314 0.98 1.39 -10.44
N GLY A 315 -0.19 0.92 -10.02
CA GLY A 315 -0.50 -0.50 -9.98
C GLY A 315 -0.45 -1.19 -11.34
N GLN A 316 -0.30 -0.47 -12.46
CA GLN A 316 -0.31 -1.02 -13.81
C GLN A 316 1.07 -0.99 -14.49
N LEU A 317 2.12 -0.61 -13.76
CA LEU A 317 3.49 -0.56 -14.29
C LEU A 317 3.99 -1.96 -14.68
N SER A 318 4.35 -2.12 -15.95
CA SER A 318 5.01 -3.32 -16.49
C SER A 318 4.39 -4.64 -16.04
N VAL A 319 3.05 -4.69 -15.95
CA VAL A 319 2.33 -5.88 -15.47
C VAL A 319 2.52 -7.07 -16.39
N LEU A 320 2.56 -8.26 -15.79
CA LEU A 320 2.46 -9.51 -16.52
C LEU A 320 0.99 -9.95 -16.58
N THR A 321 0.51 -10.33 -17.76
CA THR A 321 -0.88 -10.74 -18.00
C THR A 321 -0.93 -12.00 -18.88
N ASP A 322 -2.12 -12.59 -19.00
CA ASP A 322 -2.40 -13.79 -19.82
C ASP A 322 -1.52 -14.99 -19.48
N ASN A 323 -0.59 -15.36 -20.36
CA ASN A 323 0.32 -16.50 -20.17
C ASN A 323 1.71 -16.08 -19.68
N ASN A 324 1.95 -14.79 -19.44
CA ASN A 324 3.23 -14.29 -18.97
C ASN A 324 3.27 -14.34 -17.44
N GLY A 325 4.21 -15.11 -16.86
CA GLY A 325 4.29 -15.31 -15.41
C GLY A 325 3.38 -16.44 -14.90
N GLU A 326 3.15 -16.49 -13.60
CA GLU A 326 2.42 -17.57 -12.93
C GLU A 326 1.42 -17.08 -11.87
N ILE A 327 0.66 -18.01 -11.29
CA ILE A 327 -0.10 -17.78 -10.04
C ILE A 327 0.61 -18.60 -8.97
N ARG A 328 1.33 -17.97 -8.05
CA ARG A 328 2.15 -18.69 -7.05
C ARG A 328 1.30 -19.41 -6.00
N ALA A 329 1.75 -20.58 -5.57
CA ALA A 329 1.20 -21.28 -4.39
C ALA A 329 1.63 -20.59 -3.09
N ASN A 330 2.91 -20.24 -3.02
CA ASN A 330 3.55 -19.50 -1.94
C ASN A 330 4.13 -18.22 -2.54
N CYS A 331 3.75 -17.05 -2.05
CA CYS A 331 4.20 -15.78 -2.66
C CYS A 331 5.71 -15.59 -2.58
N SER A 332 6.38 -16.28 -1.65
CA SER A 332 7.83 -16.24 -1.47
C SER A 332 8.62 -17.18 -2.36
N ALA A 333 7.96 -18.04 -3.15
CA ALA A 333 8.67 -18.99 -4.01
C ALA A 333 8.01 -19.10 -5.39
N ARG A 334 8.84 -19.38 -6.40
CA ARG A 334 8.32 -19.77 -7.71
C ARG A 334 7.68 -21.15 -7.60
N ASN A 335 6.71 -21.44 -8.46
CA ASN A 335 6.17 -22.79 -8.51
C ASN A 335 7.23 -23.77 -9.05
N PRO A 336 7.30 -24.99 -8.50
CA PRO A 336 8.23 -26.01 -8.96
C PRO A 336 7.96 -26.35 -10.43
N ARG A 337 9.01 -26.44 -11.24
CA ARG A 337 8.91 -26.77 -12.68
C ARG A 337 9.14 -28.25 -12.95
N SER A 338 9.66 -28.99 -11.96
CA SER A 338 9.86 -30.44 -11.99
C SER A 338 9.78 -31.07 -10.60
N MET A 339 9.70 -32.41 -10.53
CA MET A 339 9.71 -33.16 -9.27
C MET A 339 11.00 -32.97 -8.45
N SER A 340 12.14 -32.66 -9.06
CA SER A 340 13.38 -32.39 -8.31
C SER A 340 13.32 -31.06 -7.54
N ASP A 341 12.55 -30.09 -8.04
CA ASP A 341 12.36 -28.80 -7.36
C ASP A 341 11.45 -28.92 -6.13
N LEU A 342 10.64 -29.98 -6.05
CA LEU A 342 9.82 -30.28 -4.87
C LEU A 342 10.67 -30.82 -3.71
N VAL A 343 11.75 -31.55 -4.00
CA VAL A 343 12.61 -32.17 -2.97
C VAL A 343 13.43 -31.12 -2.23
N SER A 344 13.95 -30.09 -2.93
CA SER A 344 14.73 -29.02 -2.30
C SER A 344 13.92 -28.11 -1.37
N VAL A 345 12.58 -28.06 -1.53
CA VAL A 345 11.69 -27.27 -0.66
C VAL A 345 11.35 -28.01 0.64
N VAL A 346 11.47 -29.34 0.66
CA VAL A 346 11.12 -30.16 1.85
C VAL A 346 12.32 -30.34 2.79
N GLU A 347 13.55 -30.26 2.31
CA GLU A 347 14.77 -30.37 3.14
C GLU A 347 15.01 -29.20 4.11
N GLU A 348 14.24 -28.10 4.02
CA GLU A 348 14.36 -26.95 4.95
C GLU A 348 13.48 -27.06 6.23
N LEU A 349 12.72 -28.14 6.42
CA LEU A 349 12.03 -28.39 7.69
C LEU A 349 12.93 -29.21 8.63
N PRO A 350 13.27 -28.71 9.84
CA PRO A 350 14.04 -29.50 10.78
C PRO A 350 13.20 -30.69 11.24
N VAL A 351 13.65 -31.89 10.89
CA VAL A 351 13.13 -33.14 11.45
C VAL A 351 13.63 -33.21 12.89
N GLU A 352 12.75 -32.93 13.85
CA GLU A 352 12.98 -33.27 15.25
C GLU A 352 12.96 -34.80 15.37
N GLU A 353 14.12 -35.38 15.69
CA GLU A 353 14.27 -36.80 16.01
C GLU A 353 13.45 -37.15 17.25
N ALA A 354 12.38 -37.92 17.05
CA ALA A 354 11.73 -38.68 18.11
C ALA A 354 12.00 -40.17 17.89
N LEU A 355 13.11 -40.66 18.44
CA LEU A 355 13.31 -42.08 18.68
C LEU A 355 13.84 -42.30 20.10
N SER A 356 12.89 -42.36 21.05
CA SER A 356 13.05 -43.12 22.27
C SER A 356 11.69 -43.73 22.63
N GLU A 357 11.60 -45.06 22.50
CA GLU A 357 10.69 -46.03 23.16
C GLU A 357 10.25 -47.15 22.21
N ILE A 358 11.06 -48.22 22.12
CA ILE A 358 10.82 -49.60 22.60
C ILE A 358 11.90 -50.52 22.01
#